data_AF-A0A2N0AGG7-F1
#
_entry.id   AF-A0A2N0AGG7-F1
#
_cell.length_a   1.000
_cell.length_b   1.000
_cell.length_c   1.000
_cell.angle_alpha   90.00
_cell.angle_beta   90.00
_cell.angle_gamma   90.00
#
_symmetry.space_group_name_H-M   'P 1'
#
loop_
_entity.id
_entity.type
_entity.pdbx_description
1 polymer ?
#
loop_
_entity_poly.entity_id
_entity_poly.type
_entity_poly.pdbx_seq_one_letter_code
_entity_poly.pdbx_strand_id
1 'polypeptide(L)'
;MKSILKLKTIDDIERELSIIVACEKKQKADISLSQVYDFLAESIELSIQRIGTTSKRNTINKLLGKYKFAKLISKGNYTKANQIPGFPSKDLGDADSALLRLKTSLTAFKLHSGPFAEHSVFGELDKKQWERVHGILAVFLFGYIQLFGDEKLRFVKDREQRKEKSFSEKKHHHPQKKKEDRDTKPNGHNNRKWKNKKKPHHKGNKNQGGPK
;
A
#
# COMPACT_ATOMS: atom_id res chain seq x y z
N MET A 1 -6.14 -10.30 21.30
CA MET A 1 -6.16 -10.73 19.88
C MET A 1 -4.89 -10.23 19.22
N LYS A 2 -4.05 -11.10 18.62
CA LYS A 2 -2.87 -10.60 17.87
C LYS A 2 -3.38 -9.94 16.59
N SER A 3 -3.49 -8.60 16.57
CA SER A 3 -3.76 -7.88 15.33
C SER A 3 -2.59 -8.11 14.39
N ILE A 4 -2.78 -8.92 13.35
CA ILE A 4 -1.78 -9.09 12.31
C ILE A 4 -1.81 -7.78 11.51
N LEU A 5 -0.81 -6.92 11.71
CA LEU A 5 -0.59 -5.75 10.87
C LEU A 5 -0.59 -6.20 9.41
N LYS A 6 -1.42 -5.59 8.58
CA LYS A 6 -1.51 -5.88 7.14
C LYS A 6 -1.24 -4.61 6.36
N LEU A 7 0.05 -4.34 6.13
CA LEU A 7 0.51 -3.21 5.33
C LEU A 7 0.63 -3.67 3.86
N LYS A 8 -0.10 -3.02 2.95
CA LYS A 8 -0.18 -3.39 1.52
C LYS A 8 0.32 -2.31 0.58
N THR A 9 0.35 -1.07 1.05
CA THR A 9 0.73 0.14 0.30
C THR A 9 1.75 0.95 1.10
N ILE A 10 2.48 1.86 0.44
CA ILE A 10 3.36 2.78 1.16
C ILE A 10 2.58 3.63 2.18
N ASP A 11 1.37 4.05 1.84
CA ASP A 11 0.52 4.82 2.76
C ASP A 11 0.15 4.02 4.02
N ASP A 12 0.03 2.69 3.93
CA ASP A 12 -0.19 1.85 5.12
C ASP A 12 1.04 1.88 6.04
N ILE A 13 2.24 1.78 5.44
CA ILE A 13 3.51 1.84 6.18
C ILE A 13 3.68 3.21 6.85
N GLU A 14 3.41 4.29 6.13
CA GLU A 14 3.50 5.66 6.64
C GLU A 14 2.54 5.91 7.82
N ARG A 15 1.32 5.38 7.73
CA ARG A 15 0.35 5.46 8.84
C ARG A 15 0.81 4.68 10.07
N GLU A 16 1.30 3.46 9.89
CA GLU A 16 1.80 2.64 10.99
C GLU A 16 3.06 3.27 11.62
N LEU A 17 3.98 3.79 10.81
CA LEU A 17 5.14 4.54 11.27
C LEU A 17 4.73 5.76 12.11
N SER A 18 3.70 6.49 11.67
CA SER A 18 3.16 7.64 12.40
C SER A 18 2.51 7.27 13.74
N ILE A 19 2.10 6.02 13.93
CA ILE A 19 1.63 5.48 15.20
C ILE A 19 2.85 5.15 16.07
N ILE A 20 3.81 4.39 15.52
CA ILE A 20 5.04 4.00 16.22
C ILE A 20 5.82 5.21 16.75
N VAL A 21 5.92 6.28 15.96
CA VAL A 21 6.63 7.50 16.37
C VAL A 21 5.92 8.20 17.52
N ALA A 22 4.59 8.23 17.53
CA ALA A 22 3.78 8.92 18.52
C ALA A 22 3.63 8.16 19.84
N CYS A 23 3.85 6.85 19.83
CA CYS A 23 3.75 6.00 21.01
C CYS A 23 5.08 5.93 21.77
N GLU A 24 4.97 5.72 23.08
CA GLU A 24 6.08 5.21 23.87
C GLU A 24 6.43 3.80 23.37
N LYS A 25 7.73 3.55 23.19
CA LYS A 25 8.23 2.35 22.50
C LYS A 25 9.50 1.82 23.17
N LYS A 26 9.63 0.50 23.19
CA LYS A 26 10.86 -0.22 23.53
C LYS A 26 11.19 -1.17 22.40
N GLN A 27 12.46 -1.26 22.06
CA GLN A 27 12.96 -2.24 21.11
C GLN A 27 13.16 -3.61 21.78
N LYS A 28 12.97 -4.70 21.03
CA LYS A 28 13.39 -6.04 21.47
C LYS A 28 14.92 -6.09 21.53
N ALA A 29 15.47 -6.85 22.48
CA ALA A 29 16.85 -6.73 22.97
C ALA A 29 17.96 -6.69 21.91
N ASP A 30 17.79 -7.35 20.76
CA ASP A 30 18.88 -7.59 19.81
C ASP A 30 18.85 -6.68 18.56
N ILE A 31 17.85 -5.80 18.43
CA ILE A 31 17.66 -4.94 17.25
C ILE A 31 17.29 -3.53 17.69
N SER A 32 18.09 -2.53 17.30
CA SER A 32 17.82 -1.13 17.59
C SER A 32 16.81 -0.49 16.64
N LEU A 33 16.22 0.64 17.05
CA LEU A 33 15.32 1.41 16.19
C LEU A 33 16.00 1.93 14.92
N SER A 34 17.25 2.39 15.02
CA SER A 34 18.08 2.79 13.88
C SER A 34 18.19 1.65 12.87
N GLN A 35 18.53 0.42 13.31
CA GLN A 35 18.60 -0.74 12.42
C GLN A 35 17.28 -1.04 11.70
N VAL A 36 16.14 -0.93 12.41
CA VAL A 36 14.82 -1.13 11.80
C VAL A 36 14.53 -0.07 10.73
N TYR A 37 14.76 1.20 11.05
CA TYR A 37 14.43 2.31 10.14
C TYR A 37 15.38 2.36 8.95
N ASP A 38 16.68 2.21 9.17
CA ASP A 38 17.69 2.22 8.10
C ASP A 38 17.49 1.05 7.14
N PHE A 39 17.25 -0.16 7.64
CA PHE A 39 17.08 -1.32 6.77
C PHE A 39 15.85 -1.17 5.87
N LEU A 40 14.73 -0.66 6.41
CA LEU A 40 13.53 -0.40 5.62
C LEU A 40 13.75 0.75 4.62
N ALA A 41 14.44 1.81 5.04
CA ALA A 41 14.77 2.95 4.18
C ALA A 41 15.65 2.52 3.00
N GLU A 42 16.73 1.79 3.27
CA GLU A 42 17.63 1.24 2.26
C GLU A 42 16.89 0.32 1.28
N SER A 43 16.04 -0.58 1.78
CA SER A 43 15.23 -1.44 0.91
C SER A 43 14.36 -0.64 -0.06
N ILE A 44 13.73 0.44 0.42
CA ILE A 44 12.91 1.33 -0.40
C ILE A 44 13.77 2.12 -1.41
N GLU A 45 14.91 2.66 -0.98
CA GLU A 45 15.85 3.38 -1.84
C GLU A 45 16.35 2.50 -2.98
N LEU A 46 16.78 1.28 -2.67
CA LEU A 46 17.25 0.32 -3.67
C LEU A 46 16.15 -0.06 -4.66
N SER A 47 14.87 -0.02 -4.26
CA SER A 47 13.77 -0.30 -5.19
C SER A 47 13.58 0.77 -6.26
N ILE A 48 13.99 2.02 -5.99
CA ILE A 48 13.89 3.15 -6.93
C ILE A 48 15.23 3.49 -7.61
N GLN A 49 16.36 3.12 -7.00
CA GLN A 49 17.70 3.33 -7.56
C GLN A 49 18.11 2.18 -8.49
N ARG A 50 18.27 2.46 -9.79
CA ARG A 50 18.77 1.46 -10.78
C ARG A 50 20.29 1.25 -10.75
N ILE A 51 20.97 1.53 -9.64
CA ILE A 51 22.44 1.45 -9.58
C ILE A 51 22.87 -0.02 -9.66
N GLY A 52 23.59 -0.39 -10.73
CA GLY A 52 24.35 -1.65 -10.83
C GLY A 52 23.59 -2.94 -11.15
N THR A 53 22.29 -2.91 -11.42
CA THR A 53 21.52 -4.13 -11.76
C THR A 53 21.60 -4.48 -13.26
N THR A 54 22.81 -4.66 -13.76
CA THR A 54 23.10 -5.35 -15.03
C THR A 54 23.62 -6.77 -14.77
N SER A 55 23.08 -7.45 -13.76
CA SER A 55 23.35 -8.87 -13.59
C SER A 55 22.53 -9.64 -14.63
N LYS A 56 23.19 -10.19 -15.65
CA LYS A 56 22.59 -11.10 -16.64
C LYS A 56 22.07 -12.35 -15.91
N ARG A 57 20.86 -12.30 -15.36
CA ARG A 57 20.21 -13.48 -14.78
C ARG A 57 19.72 -14.39 -15.90
N ASN A 58 20.19 -15.63 -15.91
CA ASN A 58 19.69 -16.68 -16.80
C ASN A 58 18.17 -16.88 -16.61
N THR A 59 17.48 -17.34 -17.66
CA THR A 59 16.02 -17.54 -17.67
C THR A 59 15.49 -18.39 -16.51
N ILE A 60 16.25 -19.40 -16.08
CA ILE A 60 15.95 -20.25 -14.92
C ILE A 60 15.87 -19.43 -13.62
N ASN A 61 16.79 -18.49 -13.41
CA ASN A 61 16.81 -17.63 -12.22
C ASN A 61 15.59 -16.68 -12.20
N LYS A 62 15.14 -16.21 -13.37
CA LYS A 62 13.93 -15.38 -13.49
C LYS A 62 12.67 -16.16 -13.10
N LEU A 63 12.54 -17.42 -13.53
CA LEU A 63 11.41 -18.29 -13.16
C LEU A 63 11.40 -18.59 -11.65
N LEU A 64 12.56 -18.90 -11.08
CA LEU A 64 12.70 -19.16 -9.65
C LEU A 64 12.37 -17.91 -8.81
N GLY A 65 12.76 -16.72 -9.28
CA GLY A 65 12.42 -15.45 -8.64
C GLY A 65 10.92 -15.19 -8.57
N LYS A 66 10.20 -15.41 -9.68
CA LYS A 66 8.73 -15.29 -9.74
C LYS A 66 8.03 -16.27 -8.79
N TYR A 67 8.51 -17.51 -8.72
CA TYR A 67 7.98 -18.50 -7.76
C TYR A 67 8.21 -18.08 -6.31
N LYS A 68 9.42 -17.62 -5.97
CA LYS A 68 9.75 -17.10 -4.63
C LYS A 68 8.88 -15.90 -4.26
N PHE A 69 8.65 -15.00 -5.22
CA PHE A 69 7.75 -13.87 -5.04
C PHE A 69 6.31 -14.34 -4.75
N ALA A 70 5.74 -15.22 -5.60
CA ALA A 70 4.40 -15.75 -5.39
C ALA A 70 4.24 -16.43 -4.03
N LYS A 71 5.27 -17.19 -3.60
CA LYS A 71 5.32 -17.82 -2.28
C LYS A 71 5.34 -16.79 -1.14
N LEU A 72 6.11 -15.72 -1.26
CA LEU A 72 6.13 -14.63 -0.28
C LEU A 72 4.76 -13.95 -0.19
N ILE A 73 4.16 -13.59 -1.32
CA ILE A 73 2.84 -12.93 -1.37
C ILE A 73 1.74 -13.83 -0.80
N SER A 74 1.79 -15.13 -1.08
CA SER A 74 0.85 -16.12 -0.53
C SER A 74 0.97 -16.25 0.99
N LYS A 75 2.20 -16.29 1.52
CA LYS A 75 2.44 -16.34 2.98
C LYS A 75 2.12 -15.03 3.68
N GLY A 76 2.42 -13.89 3.04
CA GLY A 76 2.19 -12.54 3.54
C GLY A 76 3.04 -12.14 4.74
N ASN A 77 4.07 -12.92 5.11
CA ASN A 77 4.96 -12.60 6.23
C ASN A 77 6.37 -13.21 6.06
N TYR A 78 7.33 -12.56 6.71
CA TYR A 78 8.57 -13.21 7.15
C TYR A 78 8.38 -13.72 8.58
N THR A 79 9.05 -14.80 8.94
CA THR A 79 9.02 -15.40 10.28
C THR A 79 10.38 -15.42 10.97
N LYS A 80 11.47 -15.29 10.20
CA LYS A 80 12.84 -15.34 10.70
C LYS A 80 13.71 -14.31 9.96
N ALA A 81 14.63 -13.68 10.69
CA ALA A 81 15.56 -12.68 10.14
C ALA A 81 16.39 -13.24 8.97
N ASN A 82 16.82 -14.50 9.04
CA ASN A 82 17.60 -15.16 7.99
C ASN A 82 16.89 -15.32 6.63
N GLN A 83 15.59 -15.01 6.55
CA GLN A 83 14.84 -14.97 5.29
C GLN A 83 15.06 -13.65 4.53
N ILE A 84 15.63 -12.65 5.19
CA ILE A 84 15.85 -11.30 4.68
C ILE A 84 17.36 -11.10 4.53
N PRO A 85 17.89 -11.14 3.29
CA PRO A 85 19.31 -10.94 3.05
C PRO A 85 19.79 -9.59 3.60
N GLY A 86 20.88 -9.59 4.37
CA GLY A 86 21.48 -8.37 4.92
C GLY A 86 20.85 -7.85 6.22
N PHE A 87 19.82 -8.51 6.78
CA PHE A 87 19.24 -8.13 8.07
C PHE A 87 19.77 -9.00 9.22
N PRO A 88 20.13 -8.42 10.39
CA PRO A 88 20.17 -6.99 10.69
C PRO A 88 21.34 -6.25 10.03
N SER A 89 21.12 -4.98 9.69
CA SER A 89 22.18 -4.08 9.23
C SER A 89 23.10 -3.68 10.38
N LYS A 90 24.24 -3.08 10.05
CA LYS A 90 25.11 -2.44 11.04
C LYS A 90 24.34 -1.34 11.77
N ASP A 91 24.41 -1.31 13.09
CA ASP A 91 23.82 -0.23 13.88
C ASP A 91 24.65 1.05 13.76
N LEU A 92 24.03 2.12 13.28
CA LEU A 92 24.62 3.46 13.19
C LEU A 92 24.31 4.34 14.41
N GLY A 93 23.45 3.87 15.33
CA GLY A 93 23.17 4.48 16.63
C GLY A 93 22.22 5.66 16.64
N ASP A 94 21.97 6.33 15.50
CA ASP A 94 21.09 7.50 15.42
C ASP A 94 19.70 7.13 14.87
N ALA A 95 18.76 6.88 15.77
CA ALA A 95 17.39 6.52 15.43
C ALA A 95 16.59 7.67 14.78
N ASP A 96 16.89 8.92 15.11
CA ASP A 96 16.15 10.08 14.58
C ASP A 96 16.58 10.37 13.13
N SER A 97 17.88 10.29 12.86
CA SER A 97 18.40 10.36 11.49
C SER A 97 17.88 9.20 10.63
N ALA A 98 17.88 7.97 11.16
CA ALA A 98 17.33 6.81 10.46
C ALA A 98 15.82 6.95 10.18
N LEU A 99 15.06 7.50 11.14
CA LEU A 99 13.64 7.80 10.96
C LEU A 99 13.40 8.86 9.88
N LEU A 100 14.20 9.92 9.85
CA LEU A 100 14.14 10.96 8.83
C LEU A 100 14.43 10.38 7.44
N ARG A 101 15.46 9.53 7.33
CA ARG A 101 15.78 8.79 6.11
C ARG A 101 14.60 7.95 5.66
N LEU A 102 14.00 7.15 6.54
CA LEU A 102 12.83 6.33 6.22
C LEU A 102 11.66 7.17 5.69
N LYS A 103 11.32 8.29 6.34
CA LYS A 103 10.26 9.21 5.87
C LYS A 103 10.57 9.76 4.46
N THR A 104 11.83 10.11 4.22
CA THR A 104 12.31 10.61 2.93
C THR A 104 12.17 9.53 1.86
N SER A 105 12.56 8.29 2.15
CA SER A 105 12.51 7.17 1.21
C SER A 105 11.07 6.76 0.88
N LEU A 106 10.16 6.78 1.86
CA LEU A 106 8.70 6.59 1.63
C LEU A 106 8.15 7.66 0.67
N THR A 107 8.52 8.92 0.89
CA THR A 107 8.10 10.04 0.02
C THR A 107 8.68 9.89 -1.38
N ALA A 108 9.97 9.55 -1.50
CA ALA A 108 10.64 9.33 -2.78
C ALA A 108 9.97 8.20 -3.57
N PHE A 109 9.63 7.08 -2.93
CA PHE A 109 8.91 5.98 -3.59
C PHE A 109 7.53 6.40 -4.11
N LYS A 110 6.78 7.19 -3.32
CA LYS A 110 5.46 7.69 -3.73
C LYS A 110 5.57 8.54 -5.00
N LEU A 111 6.53 9.47 -5.00
CA LEU A 111 6.77 10.39 -6.11
C LEU A 111 7.48 9.74 -7.31
N HIS A 112 8.10 8.56 -7.12
CA HIS A 112 8.77 7.86 -8.20
C HIS A 112 7.77 7.45 -9.30
N SER A 113 8.02 7.97 -10.50
CA SER A 113 7.32 7.67 -11.74
C SER A 113 8.21 6.95 -12.76
N GLY A 114 9.51 6.83 -12.47
CA GLY A 114 10.46 6.13 -13.32
C GLY A 114 10.37 4.61 -13.22
N PRO A 115 11.18 3.87 -14.00
CA PRO A 115 11.29 2.43 -13.87
C PRO A 115 11.84 2.06 -12.49
N PHE A 116 11.33 0.96 -11.92
CA PHE A 116 11.82 0.39 -10.67
C PHE A 116 13.04 -0.50 -10.90
N ALA A 117 13.87 -0.66 -9.87
CA ALA A 117 15.00 -1.58 -9.90
C ALA A 117 14.55 -3.04 -9.90
N GLU A 118 15.40 -3.92 -10.43
CA GLU A 118 15.19 -5.36 -10.35
C GLU A 118 15.46 -5.86 -8.92
N HIS A 119 14.51 -6.54 -8.30
CA HIS A 119 14.72 -7.12 -6.97
C HIS A 119 15.78 -8.23 -7.05
N SER A 120 16.72 -8.27 -6.09
CA SER A 120 17.82 -9.24 -6.02
C SER A 120 17.37 -10.71 -6.12
N VAL A 121 16.30 -11.06 -5.39
CA VAL A 121 15.70 -12.40 -5.38
C VAL A 121 14.52 -12.56 -6.37
N PHE A 122 13.62 -11.59 -6.47
CA PHE A 122 12.32 -11.77 -7.15
C PHE A 122 12.32 -11.41 -8.63
N GLY A 123 13.35 -10.71 -9.11
CA GLY A 123 13.37 -10.23 -10.48
C GLY A 123 12.67 -8.89 -10.64
N GLU A 124 12.23 -8.63 -11.86
CA GLU A 124 11.50 -7.42 -12.23
C GLU A 124 10.17 -7.36 -11.47
N LEU A 125 9.92 -6.24 -10.80
CA LEU A 125 8.69 -5.97 -10.06
C LEU A 125 8.13 -4.62 -10.49
N ASP A 126 6.80 -4.54 -10.63
CA ASP A 126 6.10 -3.28 -10.79
C ASP A 126 5.96 -2.53 -9.44
N LYS A 127 5.48 -1.28 -9.50
CA LYS A 127 5.26 -0.43 -8.31
C LYS A 127 4.41 -1.14 -7.25
N LYS A 128 3.29 -1.75 -7.63
CA LYS A 128 2.36 -2.41 -6.70
C LYS A 128 2.99 -3.65 -6.07
N GLN A 129 3.79 -4.39 -6.82
CA GLN A 129 4.53 -5.54 -6.32
C GLN A 129 5.61 -5.11 -5.32
N TRP A 130 6.34 -4.03 -5.62
CA TRP A 130 7.27 -3.42 -4.67
C TRP A 130 6.58 -2.94 -3.39
N GLU A 131 5.42 -2.29 -3.48
CA GLU A 131 4.64 -1.91 -2.30
C GLU A 131 4.29 -3.11 -1.42
N ARG A 132 3.97 -4.26 -2.03
CA ARG A 132 3.70 -5.48 -1.26
C ARG A 132 4.93 -6.05 -0.59
N VAL A 133 6.08 -6.02 -1.26
CA VAL A 133 7.35 -6.45 -0.65
C VAL A 133 7.68 -5.55 0.54
N HIS A 134 7.62 -4.23 0.35
CA HIS A 134 7.87 -3.24 1.41
C HIS A 134 6.88 -3.37 2.56
N GLY A 135 5.60 -3.61 2.27
CA GLY A 135 4.59 -3.82 3.30
C GLY A 135 4.85 -5.06 4.16
N ILE A 136 5.20 -6.19 3.52
CA ILE A 136 5.54 -7.43 4.24
C ILE A 136 6.82 -7.26 5.07
N LEU A 137 7.82 -6.58 4.51
CA LEU A 137 9.07 -6.27 5.20
C LEU A 137 8.79 -5.35 6.42
N ALA A 138 8.03 -4.28 6.24
CA ALA A 138 7.66 -3.35 7.31
C ALA A 138 6.90 -4.06 8.44
N VAL A 139 5.95 -4.95 8.14
CA VAL A 139 5.26 -5.75 9.16
C VAL A 139 6.23 -6.57 10.00
N PHE A 140 7.22 -7.20 9.35
CA PHE A 140 8.23 -7.99 10.05
C PHE A 140 9.12 -7.11 10.93
N LEU A 141 9.64 -6.01 10.38
CA LEU A 141 10.55 -5.10 11.08
C LEU A 141 9.87 -4.35 12.23
N PHE A 142 8.67 -3.83 12.02
CA PHE A 142 7.89 -3.19 13.09
C PHE A 142 7.51 -4.18 14.19
N GLY A 143 7.50 -5.49 13.92
CA GLY A 143 7.38 -6.53 14.93
C GLY A 143 8.51 -6.58 15.97
N TYR A 144 9.64 -5.89 15.73
CA TYR A 144 10.71 -5.69 16.71
C TYR A 144 10.48 -4.51 17.66
N ILE A 145 9.47 -3.67 17.37
CA ILE A 145 9.12 -2.50 18.16
C ILE A 145 7.91 -2.85 19.03
N GLN A 146 8.11 -2.89 20.35
CA GLN A 146 7.04 -3.02 21.30
C GLN A 146 6.54 -1.63 21.69
N LEU A 147 5.25 -1.36 21.48
CA LEU A 147 4.60 -0.13 21.90
C LEU A 147 4.00 -0.33 23.30
N PHE A 148 4.07 0.70 24.14
CA PHE A 148 3.47 0.73 25.49
C PHE A 148 2.29 1.71 25.49
N GLY A 149 1.26 1.43 26.32
CA GLY A 149 0.03 2.25 26.40
C GLY A 149 -1.12 1.82 25.47
N ASP A 150 -1.00 0.60 24.93
CA ASP A 150 -1.95 -0.30 24.24
C ASP A 150 -3.28 0.23 23.66
N GLU A 151 -3.45 -0.05 22.36
CA GLU A 151 -4.70 -0.10 21.59
C GLU A 151 -5.51 1.20 21.45
N LYS A 152 -5.75 1.96 22.51
CA LYS A 152 -6.63 3.14 22.50
C LYS A 152 -6.13 4.23 21.56
N LEU A 153 -4.82 4.52 21.52
CA LEU A 153 -4.27 5.49 20.55
C LEU A 153 -4.31 4.97 19.10
N ARG A 154 -4.02 3.68 18.90
CA ARG A 154 -4.16 3.01 17.59
C ARG A 154 -5.59 3.15 17.07
N PHE A 155 -6.59 2.84 17.89
CA PHE A 155 -8.01 2.94 17.52
C PHE A 155 -8.54 4.38 17.44
N VAL A 156 -8.09 5.30 18.31
CA VAL A 156 -8.53 6.71 18.30
C VAL A 156 -8.01 7.41 17.04
N LYS A 157 -6.74 7.21 16.68
CA LYS A 157 -6.15 7.80 15.48
C LYS A 157 -6.74 7.18 14.20
N ASP A 158 -6.98 5.87 14.18
CA ASP A 158 -7.72 5.20 13.08
C ASP A 158 -9.15 5.77 12.93
N ARG A 159 -9.84 6.04 14.06
CA ARG A 159 -11.19 6.59 14.08
C ARG A 159 -11.21 8.04 13.58
N GLU A 160 -10.23 8.85 13.96
CA GLU A 160 -10.10 10.23 13.50
C GLU A 160 -9.77 10.31 12.00
N GLN A 161 -8.86 9.48 11.51
CA GLN A 161 -8.53 9.44 10.08
C GLN A 161 -9.69 8.95 9.21
N ARG A 162 -10.52 8.01 9.68
CA ARG A 162 -11.77 7.62 8.99
C ARG A 162 -12.78 8.78 8.96
N LYS A 163 -12.87 9.56 10.04
CA LYS A 163 -13.72 10.76 10.09
C LYS A 163 -13.22 11.83 9.14
N GLU A 164 -11.92 12.08 9.07
CA GLU A 164 -11.33 13.04 8.12
C GLU A 164 -11.57 12.62 6.67
N LYS A 165 -11.31 11.35 6.32
CA LYS A 165 -11.57 10.82 4.97
C LYS A 165 -13.03 10.96 4.55
N SER A 166 -13.96 10.59 5.44
CA SER A 166 -15.41 10.73 5.18
C SER A 166 -15.87 12.20 5.13
N PHE A 167 -15.20 13.11 5.84
CA PHE A 167 -15.45 14.56 5.73
C PHE A 167 -14.89 15.14 4.42
N SER A 168 -13.72 14.70 3.96
CA SER A 168 -13.14 15.12 2.68
C SER A 168 -13.93 14.59 1.48
N GLU A 169 -14.42 13.36 1.51
CA GLU A 169 -15.31 12.81 0.47
C GLU A 169 -16.65 13.57 0.40
N LYS A 170 -17.22 13.95 1.55
CA LYS A 170 -18.45 14.75 1.59
C LYS A 170 -18.26 16.18 1.08
N LYS A 171 -17.08 16.77 1.25
CA LYS A 171 -16.76 18.11 0.71
C LYS A 171 -16.64 18.11 -0.82
N HIS A 172 -16.25 17.00 -1.44
CA HIS A 172 -16.19 16.88 -2.91
C HIS A 172 -17.52 16.50 -3.57
N HIS A 173 -18.56 16.18 -2.80
CA HIS A 173 -19.90 15.86 -3.29
C HIS A 173 -20.98 16.84 -2.81
N HIS A 174 -20.67 18.14 -2.84
CA HIS A 174 -21.73 19.15 -2.79
C HIS A 174 -22.12 19.56 -4.22
N PRO A 175 -23.30 19.15 -4.73
CA PRO A 175 -23.80 19.67 -6.00
C PRO A 175 -24.12 21.15 -5.79
N GLN A 176 -23.48 22.03 -6.58
CA GLN A 176 -23.86 23.43 -6.68
C GLN A 176 -25.34 23.53 -7.07
N LYS A 177 -26.22 23.73 -6.08
CA LYS A 177 -27.60 24.16 -6.33
C LYS A 177 -27.54 25.64 -6.69
N LYS A 178 -27.63 25.91 -8.00
CA LYS A 178 -28.01 27.20 -8.58
C LYS A 178 -29.29 27.67 -7.87
N LYS A 179 -29.22 28.84 -7.25
CA LYS A 179 -30.33 29.54 -6.61
C LYS A 179 -30.90 30.48 -7.67
N GLU A 180 -32.07 30.16 -8.19
CA GLU A 180 -32.84 31.02 -9.09
C GLU A 180 -34.23 31.22 -8.46
N ASP A 181 -34.75 32.43 -8.66
CA ASP A 181 -35.72 33.13 -7.85
C ASP A 181 -37.09 32.47 -7.67
N ARG A 182 -37.73 32.84 -6.56
CA ARG A 182 -39.15 32.65 -6.30
C ARG A 182 -39.95 33.54 -7.26
N ASP A 183 -40.94 32.97 -7.94
CA ASP A 183 -42.34 33.26 -7.65
C ASP A 183 -43.32 32.36 -8.43
N THR A 184 -44.53 32.25 -7.86
CA THR A 184 -45.77 31.59 -8.35
C THR A 184 -46.03 30.11 -7.98
N LYS A 185 -46.97 29.93 -7.04
CA LYS A 185 -47.73 28.70 -6.68
C LYS A 185 -48.97 28.55 -7.61
N PRO A 186 -49.86 27.55 -7.43
CA PRO A 186 -49.71 26.10 -7.22
C PRO A 186 -50.67 25.28 -8.12
N ASN A 187 -50.38 23.99 -8.41
CA ASN A 187 -51.37 22.90 -8.49
C ASN A 187 -50.73 21.61 -9.03
N GLY A 188 -51.24 20.45 -8.59
CA GLY A 188 -51.06 19.21 -9.35
C GLY A 188 -50.74 17.98 -8.51
N HIS A 189 -51.79 17.28 -8.13
CA HIS A 189 -51.78 15.93 -7.58
C HIS A 189 -51.03 14.89 -8.44
N ASN A 190 -50.54 13.86 -7.74
CA ASN A 190 -50.53 12.43 -8.10
C ASN A 190 -49.36 11.77 -8.86
N ASN A 191 -48.98 10.65 -8.24
CA ASN A 191 -48.69 9.32 -8.79
C ASN A 191 -47.26 8.87 -9.07
N ARG A 192 -46.79 8.04 -8.13
CA ARG A 192 -46.19 6.71 -8.36
C ARG A 192 -46.35 6.19 -9.80
N LYS A 193 -45.24 5.81 -10.42
CA LYS A 193 -45.15 4.57 -11.23
C LYS A 193 -43.69 4.18 -11.50
N TRP A 194 -43.22 3.18 -10.74
CA TRP A 194 -42.23 2.24 -11.23
C TRP A 194 -42.74 1.60 -12.53
N LYS A 195 -41.95 1.63 -13.60
CA LYS A 195 -42.11 0.71 -14.73
C LYS A 195 -40.75 0.24 -15.25
N ASN A 196 -40.52 -1.04 -14.99
CA ASN A 196 -39.62 -1.93 -15.70
C ASN A 196 -39.67 -1.68 -17.23
N LYS A 197 -38.50 -1.63 -17.87
CA LYS A 197 -38.41 -1.93 -19.31
C LYS A 197 -37.36 -3.00 -19.54
N LYS A 198 -37.88 -4.13 -20.02
CA LYS A 198 -37.22 -5.38 -20.39
C LYS A 198 -36.24 -5.16 -21.55
N LYS A 199 -35.14 -5.92 -21.52
CA LYS A 199 -34.30 -6.24 -22.69
C LYS A 199 -35.13 -6.88 -23.80
N PRO A 200 -34.83 -6.61 -25.09
CA PRO A 200 -35.05 -7.57 -26.14
C PRO A 200 -33.73 -8.23 -26.55
N HIS A 201 -33.74 -9.57 -26.53
CA HIS A 201 -32.87 -10.40 -27.34
C HIS A 201 -33.15 -10.12 -28.82
N HIS A 202 -32.12 -9.90 -29.64
CA HIS A 202 -32.21 -10.14 -31.08
C HIS A 202 -31.25 -11.27 -31.44
N LYS A 203 -31.83 -12.40 -31.83
CA LYS A 203 -31.15 -13.52 -32.50
C LYS A 203 -30.91 -13.15 -33.96
N GLY A 204 -29.72 -13.48 -34.45
CA GLY A 204 -29.47 -14.11 -35.74
C GLY A 204 -29.57 -13.24 -37.00
N ASN A 205 -28.46 -13.17 -37.75
CA ASN A 205 -28.52 -13.74 -39.09
C ASN A 205 -27.16 -14.30 -39.52
N LYS A 206 -27.18 -15.55 -40.00
CA LYS A 206 -26.11 -16.19 -40.75
C LYS A 206 -26.26 -15.72 -42.19
N ASN A 207 -25.18 -15.36 -42.87
CA ASN A 207 -25.13 -15.53 -44.32
C ASN A 207 -23.74 -16.04 -44.70
N GLN A 208 -23.74 -17.30 -45.12
CA GLN A 208 -22.72 -17.93 -45.94
C GLN A 208 -22.82 -17.35 -47.35
N GLY A 209 -21.70 -17.30 -48.07
CA GLY A 209 -21.69 -17.07 -49.50
C GLY A 209 -20.35 -16.59 -50.04
N GLY A 210 -19.44 -17.53 -50.31
CA GLY A 210 -18.60 -17.42 -51.52
C GLY A 210 -19.47 -17.68 -52.77
N PRO A 211 -18.94 -17.77 -54.00
CA PRO A 211 -17.52 -17.93 -54.39
C PRO A 211 -17.05 -17.00 -55.53
N LYS A 212 -15.74 -16.86 -55.69
CA LYS A 212 -14.98 -17.09 -56.94
C LYS A 212 -13.49 -16.92 -56.67
#